data_AF-A0A7Y5FVQ1-F1
#
_entry.id   AF-A0A7Y5FVQ1-F1
#
_cell.length_a   1.000
_cell.length_b   1.000
_cell.length_c   1.000
_cell.angle_alpha   90.00
_cell.angle_beta   90.00
_cell.angle_gamma   90.00
#
_symmetry.space_group_name_H-M   'P 1'
#
loop_
_entity.id
_entity.type
_entity.pdbx_description
1 polymer ?
#
loop_
_entity_poly.entity_id
_entity_poly.type
_entity_poly.pdbx_seq_one_letter_code
_entity_poly.pdbx_strand_id
1 'polypeptide(L)'
;MKSMAKLNSLQKSALRKSSREAVQKTFARLRRPMRRNKWLWEKNVYREKCIKTLWKHTQPGSSVNTNDLADYIAASAALHCADGWGFLGRALACHTYGDSDTARHLGYYAELRAAMSLLATEGIGIFDDRHFVVDLGNTCQPIGTLPKAKKRGWLGTHAITWLALEHWTNRISSTDILAEIIQPAGIPLRDWLRTLSTGSSWRPIGSSWLKAWGLDLRRLTDDRDARNAASYRPTHLNPVTSLDALSSSNFMRNLWEIFEPSAGSSFEILDRHLLRLSLEVGFRAISDKKPELYPNEFAMTIRTVLNALALSESSAQHWQDFLTRKIEHSDPIIISEARQSDKVTDPRHHIQVLSRATLLLRVATGACAQLLRKTGFGNRDLEFWWKPFGVERGLWENGNEPMTLMDLWADVEMALKETREWEINNARKNPSFARWRRDKGHTIPILAECERIALWGLGL
;
A
#
# COMPACT_ATOMS: atom_id res chain seq x y z
N MET A 1 -13.37 -12.73 -24.17
CA MET A 1 -12.81 -11.55 -23.47
C MET A 1 -13.94 -10.58 -23.14
N LYS A 2 -14.33 -10.41 -21.86
CA LYS A 2 -15.16 -9.25 -21.49
C LYS A 2 -14.29 -8.02 -21.64
N SER A 3 -14.74 -7.03 -22.42
CA SER A 3 -14.09 -5.71 -22.47
C SER A 3 -13.92 -5.19 -21.05
N MET A 4 -12.68 -5.04 -20.55
CA MET A 4 -12.45 -4.25 -19.35
C MET A 4 -13.07 -2.87 -19.59
N ALA A 5 -13.82 -2.38 -18.61
CA ALA A 5 -14.31 -1.01 -18.65
C ALA A 5 -13.10 -0.07 -18.81
N LYS A 6 -13.21 0.96 -19.64
CA LYS A 6 -12.14 1.95 -19.87
C LYS A 6 -12.64 3.33 -19.47
N LEU A 7 -11.74 4.17 -18.96
CA LEU A 7 -12.06 5.57 -18.74
C LEU A 7 -12.36 6.27 -20.07
N ASN A 8 -13.51 6.94 -20.15
CA ASN A 8 -13.83 7.82 -21.26
C ASN A 8 -13.07 9.16 -21.17
N SER A 9 -13.17 9.99 -22.20
CA SER A 9 -12.48 11.28 -22.28
C SER A 9 -12.88 12.25 -21.15
N LEU A 10 -14.15 12.30 -20.78
CA LEU A 10 -14.66 13.14 -19.69
C LEU A 10 -14.08 12.73 -18.34
N GLN A 11 -14.03 11.43 -18.06
CA GLN A 11 -13.46 10.89 -16.83
C GLN A 11 -11.96 11.15 -16.74
N LYS A 12 -11.21 10.94 -17.83
CA LYS A 12 -9.78 11.29 -17.90
C LYS A 12 -9.56 12.79 -17.69
N SER A 13 -10.40 13.64 -18.30
CA SER A 13 -10.34 15.09 -18.14
C SER A 13 -10.56 15.51 -16.68
N ALA A 14 -11.58 14.96 -16.02
CA ALA A 14 -11.83 15.20 -14.60
C ALA A 14 -10.65 14.73 -13.72
N LEU A 15 -10.18 13.50 -13.91
CA LEU A 15 -9.05 12.94 -13.16
C LEU A 15 -7.80 13.81 -13.27
N ARG A 16 -7.48 14.36 -14.45
CA ARG A 16 -6.34 15.27 -14.64
C ARG A 16 -6.38 16.52 -13.76
N LYS A 17 -7.56 16.95 -13.30
CA LYS A 17 -7.74 18.12 -12.43
C LYS A 17 -7.47 17.83 -10.94
N SER A 18 -7.37 16.55 -10.55
CA SER A 18 -7.07 16.21 -9.16
C SER A 18 -5.76 16.83 -8.68
N SER A 19 -5.74 17.35 -7.45
CA SER A 19 -4.63 18.12 -6.91
C SER A 19 -4.22 17.66 -5.51
N ARG A 20 -3.00 17.13 -5.40
CA ARG A 20 -2.33 16.85 -4.11
C ARG A 20 -2.20 18.12 -3.25
N GLU A 21 -1.85 19.24 -3.88
CA GLU A 21 -1.69 20.52 -3.18
C GLU A 21 -3.02 20.98 -2.55
N ALA A 22 -4.14 20.79 -3.25
CA ALA A 22 -5.46 21.10 -2.71
C ALA A 22 -5.81 20.21 -1.51
N VAL A 23 -5.45 18.92 -1.57
CA VAL A 23 -5.60 18.00 -0.43
C VAL A 23 -4.73 18.43 0.73
N GLN A 24 -3.48 18.83 0.51
CA GLN A 24 -2.60 19.34 1.58
C GLN A 24 -3.20 20.58 2.26
N LYS A 25 -3.66 21.57 1.48
CA LYS A 25 -4.34 22.76 2.02
C LYS A 25 -5.60 22.39 2.80
N THR A 26 -6.36 21.41 2.30
CA THR A 26 -7.57 20.90 2.95
C THR A 26 -7.27 20.15 4.23
N PHE A 27 -6.25 19.29 4.23
CA PHE A 27 -5.85 18.54 5.41
C PHE A 27 -5.31 19.49 6.50
N ALA A 28 -4.57 20.54 6.12
CA ALA A 28 -4.10 21.57 7.05
C ALA A 28 -5.24 22.22 7.86
N ARG A 29 -6.41 22.48 7.25
CA ARG A 29 -7.57 23.07 7.96
C ARG A 29 -8.29 22.07 8.89
N LEU A 30 -8.06 20.76 8.75
CA LEU A 30 -8.59 19.73 9.66
C LEU A 30 -7.95 19.78 11.05
N ARG A 31 -6.87 20.55 11.24
CA ARG A 31 -6.26 20.73 12.57
C ARG A 31 -7.25 21.24 13.61
N ARG A 32 -8.20 22.09 13.19
CA ARG A 32 -9.21 22.67 14.10
C ARG A 32 -10.17 21.62 14.67
N PRO A 33 -10.85 20.77 13.87
CA PRO A 33 -11.66 19.69 14.43
C PRO A 33 -10.79 18.64 15.17
N MET A 34 -9.55 18.37 14.73
CA MET A 34 -8.67 17.38 15.38
C MET A 34 -8.26 17.80 16.79
N ARG A 35 -8.04 19.09 17.05
CA ARG A 35 -7.87 19.64 18.41
C ARG A 35 -9.09 19.46 19.31
N ARG A 36 -10.25 19.11 18.75
CA ARG A 36 -11.47 18.74 19.46
C ARG A 36 -11.74 17.23 19.38
N ASN A 37 -10.68 16.45 19.14
CA ASN A 37 -10.69 15.00 19.06
C ASN A 37 -11.61 14.45 17.94
N LYS A 38 -11.64 15.13 16.78
CA LYS A 38 -12.52 14.78 15.65
C LYS A 38 -11.80 14.91 14.32
N TRP A 39 -12.00 13.94 13.43
CA TRP A 39 -11.52 14.01 12.04
C TRP A 39 -12.20 15.12 11.22
N LEU A 40 -13.50 15.31 11.43
CA LEU A 40 -14.34 16.26 10.70
C LEU A 40 -15.19 17.06 11.69
N TRP A 41 -15.59 18.27 11.28
CA TRP A 41 -16.56 19.05 12.06
C TRP A 41 -17.90 18.33 12.21
N GLU A 42 -18.59 18.58 13.33
CA GLU A 42 -19.93 18.03 13.57
C GLU A 42 -20.96 18.46 12.52
N LYS A 43 -20.76 19.63 11.93
CA LYS A 43 -21.62 20.15 10.86
C LYS A 43 -21.26 19.65 9.46
N ASN A 44 -20.16 18.89 9.30
CA ASN A 44 -19.80 18.36 7.99
C ASN A 44 -20.89 17.39 7.52
N VAL A 45 -21.56 17.74 6.44
CA VAL A 45 -22.76 17.05 5.95
C VAL A 45 -22.50 15.62 5.44
N TYR A 46 -21.23 15.26 5.18
CA TYR A 46 -20.84 13.94 4.72
C TYR A 46 -20.32 13.02 5.84
N ARG A 47 -20.09 13.53 7.06
CA ARG A 47 -19.45 12.76 8.15
C ARG A 47 -20.08 11.38 8.39
N GLU A 48 -21.39 11.32 8.56
CA GLU A 48 -22.07 10.08 8.99
C GLU A 48 -22.68 9.28 7.83
N LYS A 49 -23.27 9.98 6.85
CA LYS A 49 -24.07 9.37 5.78
C LYS A 49 -23.57 9.79 4.41
N CYS A 50 -22.24 9.83 4.23
CA CYS A 50 -21.57 10.33 3.03
C CYS A 50 -22.26 9.90 1.71
N ILE A 51 -22.45 8.59 1.51
CA ILE A 51 -23.07 8.05 0.30
C ILE A 51 -24.51 8.58 0.12
N LYS A 52 -25.34 8.50 1.16
CA LYS A 52 -26.73 8.98 1.10
C LYS A 52 -26.80 10.50 0.84
N THR A 53 -25.91 11.28 1.46
CA THR A 53 -25.83 12.72 1.26
C THR A 53 -25.37 13.07 -0.16
N LEU A 54 -24.35 12.38 -0.69
CA LEU A 54 -23.91 12.53 -2.07
C LEU A 54 -25.03 12.22 -3.06
N TRP A 55 -25.81 11.16 -2.83
CA TRP A 55 -26.99 10.86 -3.63
C TRP A 55 -27.98 12.02 -3.70
N LYS A 56 -28.24 12.69 -2.58
CA LYS A 56 -29.11 13.87 -2.51
C LYS A 56 -28.49 15.07 -3.25
N HIS A 57 -27.23 15.38 -2.95
CA HIS A 57 -26.53 16.57 -3.46
C HIS A 57 -26.16 16.52 -4.94
N THR A 58 -26.33 15.37 -5.58
CA THR A 58 -26.07 15.16 -7.01
C THR A 58 -27.36 14.99 -7.83
N GLN A 59 -28.54 15.15 -7.21
CA GLN A 59 -29.79 15.23 -7.96
C GLN A 59 -29.88 16.54 -8.76
N PRO A 60 -30.67 16.57 -9.85
CA PRO A 60 -30.95 17.81 -10.56
C PRO A 60 -31.46 18.91 -9.62
N GLY A 61 -30.92 20.13 -9.76
CA GLY A 61 -31.27 21.27 -8.90
C GLY A 61 -30.60 21.28 -7.52
N SER A 62 -29.81 20.27 -7.18
CA SER A 62 -28.98 20.25 -5.96
C SER A 62 -27.51 20.54 -6.27
N SER A 63 -26.73 20.82 -5.24
CA SER A 63 -25.29 21.03 -5.34
C SER A 63 -24.53 20.29 -4.24
N VAL A 64 -23.32 19.86 -4.58
CA VAL A 64 -22.36 19.29 -3.64
C VAL A 64 -21.79 20.41 -2.77
N ASN A 65 -21.83 20.23 -1.44
CA ASN A 65 -21.01 21.04 -0.55
C ASN A 65 -19.54 20.65 -0.75
N THR A 66 -18.85 21.44 -1.57
CA THR A 66 -17.47 21.22 -1.96
C THR A 66 -16.49 21.21 -0.78
N ASN A 67 -16.65 22.11 0.20
CA ASN A 67 -15.72 22.20 1.33
C ASN A 67 -15.83 20.96 2.23
N ASP A 68 -17.06 20.58 2.59
CA ASP A 68 -17.29 19.42 3.42
C ASP A 68 -16.85 18.12 2.73
N LEU A 69 -17.02 18.02 1.40
CA LEU A 69 -16.59 16.85 0.64
C LEU A 69 -15.07 16.77 0.53
N ALA A 70 -14.40 17.88 0.27
CA ALA A 70 -12.94 17.94 0.25
C ALA A 70 -12.36 17.57 1.63
N ASP A 71 -12.95 18.06 2.72
CA ASP A 71 -12.58 17.67 4.09
C ASP A 71 -12.70 16.16 4.30
N TYR A 72 -13.83 15.58 3.87
CA TYR A 72 -14.06 14.15 3.96
C TYR A 72 -13.00 13.36 3.18
N ILE A 73 -12.71 13.75 1.93
CA ILE A 73 -11.70 13.08 1.08
C ILE A 73 -10.32 13.16 1.74
N ALA A 74 -9.90 14.34 2.20
CA ALA A 74 -8.61 14.52 2.84
C ALA A 74 -8.48 13.70 4.14
N ALA A 75 -9.49 13.72 5.00
CA ALA A 75 -9.52 12.93 6.24
C ALA A 75 -9.51 11.42 5.95
N SER A 76 -10.18 10.98 4.88
CA SER A 76 -10.28 9.56 4.53
C SER A 76 -8.95 8.91 4.13
N ALA A 77 -7.93 9.69 3.75
CA ALA A 77 -6.64 9.16 3.32
C ALA A 77 -5.99 8.29 4.41
N ALA A 78 -5.65 8.88 5.57
CA ALA A 78 -5.02 8.14 6.67
C ALA A 78 -5.90 7.02 7.22
N LEU A 79 -7.22 7.23 7.25
CA LEU A 79 -8.19 6.24 7.72
C LEU A 79 -8.27 5.01 6.79
N HIS A 80 -8.33 5.22 5.47
CA HIS A 80 -8.28 4.12 4.51
C HIS A 80 -6.94 3.39 4.56
N CYS A 81 -5.83 4.09 4.80
CA CYS A 81 -4.53 3.47 4.99
C CYS A 81 -4.55 2.49 6.18
N ALA A 82 -4.95 2.96 7.36
CA ALA A 82 -5.02 2.15 8.57
C ALA A 82 -6.02 0.99 8.44
N ASP A 83 -7.19 1.22 7.84
CA ASP A 83 -8.16 0.17 7.53
C ASP A 83 -7.56 -0.92 6.63
N GLY A 84 -6.78 -0.52 5.62
CA GLY A 84 -6.14 -1.44 4.68
C GLY A 84 -5.15 -2.37 5.37
N TRP A 85 -4.33 -1.83 6.29
CA TRP A 85 -3.46 -2.64 7.14
C TRP A 85 -4.26 -3.57 8.05
N GLY A 86 -5.38 -3.12 8.61
CA GLY A 86 -6.29 -3.97 9.38
C GLY A 86 -6.85 -5.14 8.56
N PHE A 87 -7.28 -4.90 7.31
CA PHE A 87 -7.71 -5.98 6.41
C PHE A 87 -6.58 -6.97 6.11
N LEU A 88 -5.36 -6.49 5.89
CA LEU A 88 -4.20 -7.37 5.68
C LEU A 88 -3.92 -8.23 6.93
N GLY A 89 -3.99 -7.65 8.12
CA GLY A 89 -3.82 -8.37 9.37
C GLY A 89 -4.85 -9.49 9.55
N ARG A 90 -6.13 -9.24 9.25
CA ARG A 90 -7.17 -10.28 9.30
C ARG A 90 -7.00 -11.30 8.18
N ALA A 91 -6.48 -10.90 7.01
CA ALA A 91 -6.10 -11.84 5.96
C ALA A 91 -4.98 -12.78 6.41
N LEU A 92 -3.98 -12.28 7.15
CA LEU A 92 -2.93 -13.10 7.76
C LEU A 92 -3.48 -14.01 8.85
N ALA A 93 -4.41 -13.54 9.67
CA ALA A 93 -5.12 -14.40 10.61
C ALA A 93 -5.76 -15.58 9.87
N CYS A 94 -6.59 -15.36 8.84
CA CYS A 94 -7.17 -16.45 8.04
C CYS A 94 -6.12 -17.37 7.40
N HIS A 95 -5.01 -16.80 6.91
CA HIS A 95 -3.89 -17.57 6.35
C HIS A 95 -3.32 -18.58 7.36
N THR A 96 -3.25 -18.25 8.65
CA THR A 96 -2.80 -19.19 9.71
C THR A 96 -3.77 -20.33 10.01
N TYR A 97 -4.99 -20.29 9.48
CA TYR A 97 -5.98 -21.36 9.58
C TYR A 97 -5.99 -22.26 8.33
N GLY A 98 -5.18 -21.92 7.32
CA GLY A 98 -5.26 -22.54 5.99
C GLY A 98 -6.48 -22.09 5.17
N ASP A 99 -7.22 -21.06 5.62
CA ASP A 99 -8.37 -20.51 4.91
C ASP A 99 -7.91 -19.51 3.84
N SER A 100 -7.46 -20.05 2.71
CA SER A 100 -6.92 -19.28 1.59
C SER A 100 -7.98 -18.42 0.89
N ASP A 101 -9.24 -18.83 0.87
CA ASP A 101 -10.32 -18.11 0.21
C ASP A 101 -10.71 -16.85 0.99
N THR A 102 -10.89 -16.96 2.32
CA THR A 102 -11.16 -15.79 3.17
C THR A 102 -9.95 -14.88 3.24
N ALA A 103 -8.73 -15.44 3.36
CA ALA A 103 -7.50 -14.66 3.28
C ALA A 103 -7.41 -13.87 1.97
N ARG A 104 -7.70 -14.49 0.82
CA ARG A 104 -7.72 -13.81 -0.49
C ARG A 104 -8.77 -12.70 -0.53
N HIS A 105 -9.97 -12.97 -0.01
CA HIS A 105 -11.05 -11.99 0.04
C HIS A 105 -10.63 -10.73 0.83
N LEU A 106 -10.08 -10.91 2.03
CA LEU A 106 -9.65 -9.82 2.89
C LEU A 106 -8.40 -9.10 2.33
N GLY A 107 -7.46 -9.85 1.74
CA GLY A 107 -6.29 -9.30 1.05
C GLY A 107 -6.69 -8.36 -0.09
N TYR A 108 -7.70 -8.72 -0.89
CA TYR A 108 -8.23 -7.84 -1.92
C TYR A 108 -8.84 -6.54 -1.37
N TYR A 109 -9.50 -6.60 -0.21
CA TYR A 109 -10.00 -5.39 0.45
C TYR A 109 -8.88 -4.51 1.00
N ALA A 110 -7.78 -5.11 1.43
CA ALA A 110 -6.56 -4.37 1.78
C ALA A 110 -5.99 -3.63 0.55
N GLU A 111 -5.91 -4.28 -0.62
CA GLU A 111 -5.51 -3.63 -1.88
C GLU A 111 -6.43 -2.45 -2.22
N LEU A 112 -7.74 -2.66 -2.15
CA LEU A 112 -8.72 -1.63 -2.47
C LEU A 112 -8.60 -0.42 -1.53
N ARG A 113 -8.43 -0.66 -0.22
CA ARG A 113 -8.26 0.39 0.78
C ARG A 113 -6.95 1.16 0.58
N ALA A 114 -5.86 0.46 0.28
CA ALA A 114 -4.58 1.08 -0.06
C ALA A 114 -4.70 1.99 -1.30
N ALA A 115 -5.35 1.51 -2.35
CA ALA A 115 -5.59 2.29 -3.57
C ALA A 115 -6.45 3.54 -3.29
N MET A 116 -7.55 3.39 -2.54
CA MET A 116 -8.41 4.51 -2.17
C MET A 116 -7.67 5.54 -1.30
N SER A 117 -6.83 5.08 -0.37
CA SER A 117 -5.98 5.93 0.45
C SER A 117 -5.02 6.76 -0.41
N LEU A 118 -4.28 6.11 -1.31
CA LEU A 118 -3.33 6.77 -2.22
C LEU A 118 -4.05 7.75 -3.17
N LEU A 119 -5.20 7.35 -3.72
CA LEU A 119 -5.99 8.24 -4.57
C LEU A 119 -6.52 9.45 -3.79
N ALA A 120 -6.92 9.28 -2.52
CA ALA A 120 -7.38 10.37 -1.67
C ALA A 120 -6.26 11.40 -1.40
N THR A 121 -5.01 10.98 -1.20
CA THR A 121 -3.87 11.92 -1.06
C THR A 121 -3.64 12.74 -2.33
N GLU A 122 -4.08 12.23 -3.48
CA GLU A 122 -3.95 12.86 -4.81
C GLU A 122 -5.20 13.66 -5.22
N GLY A 123 -6.17 13.79 -4.31
CA GLY A 123 -7.41 14.52 -4.52
C GLY A 123 -8.45 13.76 -5.30
N ILE A 124 -8.45 12.43 -5.26
CA ILE A 124 -9.44 11.58 -5.93
C ILE A 124 -10.26 10.84 -4.86
N GLY A 125 -11.52 11.26 -4.69
CA GLY A 125 -12.48 10.65 -3.78
C GLY A 125 -13.30 9.56 -4.47
N ILE A 126 -13.16 8.31 -4.02
CA ILE A 126 -13.91 7.17 -4.53
C ILE A 126 -15.05 6.82 -3.56
N PHE A 127 -16.29 6.84 -4.05
CA PHE A 127 -17.49 6.49 -3.30
C PHE A 127 -18.19 5.28 -3.94
N ASP A 128 -19.50 5.10 -3.70
CA ASP A 128 -20.32 4.01 -4.27
C ASP A 128 -20.33 4.06 -5.82
N ASP A 129 -20.96 5.09 -6.38
CA ASP A 129 -21.09 5.32 -7.82
C ASP A 129 -20.96 6.80 -8.23
N ARG A 130 -20.55 7.66 -7.28
CA ARG A 130 -20.43 9.11 -7.42
C ARG A 130 -19.06 9.55 -6.96
N HIS A 131 -18.09 9.50 -7.86
CA HIS A 131 -16.69 9.76 -7.55
C HIS A 131 -16.33 11.21 -7.90
N PHE A 132 -15.40 11.79 -7.16
CA PHE A 132 -15.05 13.21 -7.29
C PHE A 132 -13.54 13.41 -7.30
N VAL A 133 -13.12 14.51 -7.93
CA VAL A 133 -11.78 15.06 -7.72
C VAL A 133 -11.88 16.37 -6.94
N VAL A 134 -10.89 16.62 -6.09
CA VAL A 134 -10.62 17.94 -5.51
C VAL A 134 -9.60 18.61 -6.42
N ASP A 135 -10.00 19.72 -7.04
CA ASP A 135 -9.11 20.51 -7.89
C ASP A 135 -8.34 21.58 -7.11
N LEU A 136 -7.42 22.28 -7.78
CA LEU A 136 -6.57 23.31 -7.17
C LEU A 136 -7.37 24.48 -6.57
N GLY A 137 -8.58 24.74 -7.08
CA GLY A 137 -9.51 25.73 -6.53
C GLY A 137 -10.28 25.22 -5.31
N ASN A 138 -9.88 24.06 -4.76
CA ASN A 138 -10.59 23.33 -3.71
C ASN A 138 -12.04 23.03 -4.12
N THR A 139 -12.32 22.86 -5.42
CA THR A 139 -13.64 22.51 -5.94
C THR A 139 -13.76 21.00 -6.16
N CYS A 140 -14.89 20.42 -5.72
CA CYS A 140 -15.18 19.02 -5.94
C CYS A 140 -15.90 18.81 -7.27
N GLN A 141 -15.23 18.22 -8.25
CA GLN A 141 -15.81 17.94 -9.57
C GLN A 141 -16.08 16.45 -9.77
N PRO A 142 -17.23 16.04 -10.33
CA PRO A 142 -17.54 14.64 -10.55
C PRO A 142 -16.63 14.01 -11.60
N ILE A 143 -16.28 12.74 -11.40
CA ILE A 143 -15.49 11.94 -12.35
C ILE A 143 -16.42 11.42 -13.45
N GLY A 144 -16.61 12.25 -14.47
CA GLY A 144 -17.52 11.98 -15.57
C GLY A 144 -18.98 12.31 -15.24
N THR A 145 -19.90 11.76 -16.03
CA THR A 145 -21.33 12.02 -15.88
C THR A 145 -21.87 11.35 -14.62
N LEU A 146 -22.61 12.09 -13.80
CA LEU A 146 -23.26 11.55 -12.61
C LEU A 146 -24.43 10.63 -13.01
N PRO A 147 -24.57 9.46 -12.37
CA PRO A 147 -25.65 8.52 -12.68
C PRO A 147 -27.01 9.09 -12.26
N LYS A 148 -27.97 9.09 -13.20
CA LYS A 148 -29.35 9.55 -12.97
C LYS A 148 -30.15 8.65 -12.02
N ALA A 149 -29.77 7.37 -11.89
CA ALA A 149 -30.44 6.39 -11.03
C ALA A 149 -29.44 5.29 -10.60
N LYS A 150 -29.74 4.57 -9.50
CA LYS A 150 -29.02 3.34 -9.12
C LYS A 150 -29.27 2.28 -10.19
N LYS A 151 -28.39 2.16 -11.19
CA LYS A 151 -28.46 1.11 -12.20
C LYS A 151 -27.17 0.30 -12.22
N ARG A 152 -27.31 -1.02 -12.38
CA ARG A 152 -26.20 -1.93 -12.71
C ARG A 152 -25.54 -1.47 -14.02
N GLY A 153 -24.23 -1.25 -14.01
CA GLY A 153 -23.44 -0.89 -15.21
C GLY A 153 -22.61 0.38 -15.08
N TRP A 154 -22.82 1.20 -14.04
CA TRP A 154 -21.93 2.31 -13.72
C TRP A 154 -20.61 1.82 -13.11
N LEU A 155 -19.54 2.61 -13.25
CA LEU A 155 -18.25 2.30 -12.64
C LEU A 155 -18.38 2.39 -11.12
N GLY A 156 -18.80 1.30 -10.48
CA GLY A 156 -18.83 1.23 -9.02
C GLY A 156 -17.42 1.29 -8.43
N THR A 157 -17.35 1.46 -7.10
CA THR A 157 -16.11 1.62 -6.30
C THR A 157 -14.92 0.83 -6.85
N HIS A 158 -15.03 -0.50 -6.96
CA HIS A 158 -13.93 -1.36 -7.41
C HIS A 158 -13.41 -1.03 -8.82
N ALA A 159 -14.33 -0.80 -9.76
CA ALA A 159 -13.96 -0.57 -11.15
C ALA A 159 -13.29 0.79 -11.33
N ILE A 160 -13.85 1.84 -10.72
CA ILE A 160 -13.26 3.18 -10.83
C ILE A 160 -11.94 3.30 -10.06
N THR A 161 -11.76 2.60 -8.93
CA THR A 161 -10.50 2.65 -8.16
C THR A 161 -9.33 2.19 -9.01
N TRP A 162 -9.46 1.03 -9.66
CA TRP A 162 -8.38 0.50 -10.50
C TRP A 162 -8.12 1.35 -11.74
N LEU A 163 -9.18 1.84 -12.37
CA LEU A 163 -9.05 2.72 -13.53
C LEU A 163 -8.42 4.08 -13.18
N ALA A 164 -8.81 4.67 -12.04
CA ALA A 164 -8.24 5.91 -11.55
C ALA A 164 -6.78 5.74 -11.13
N LEU A 165 -6.44 4.61 -10.49
CA LEU A 165 -5.06 4.27 -10.13
C LEU A 165 -4.20 4.07 -11.38
N GLU A 166 -4.69 3.31 -12.39
CA GLU A 166 -4.00 3.15 -13.67
C GLU A 166 -3.79 4.50 -14.36
N HIS A 167 -4.81 5.35 -14.40
CA HIS A 167 -4.66 6.69 -14.94
C HIS A 167 -3.63 7.52 -14.17
N TRP A 168 -3.65 7.46 -12.83
CA TRP A 168 -2.74 8.21 -11.97
C TRP A 168 -1.29 7.79 -12.16
N THR A 169 -0.98 6.48 -12.23
CA THR A 169 0.39 5.98 -12.41
C THR A 169 1.08 6.42 -13.71
N ASN A 170 0.30 6.89 -14.69
CA ASN A 170 0.81 7.41 -15.95
C ASN A 170 1.05 8.94 -15.90
N ARG A 171 0.88 9.59 -14.74
CA ARG A 171 1.12 11.03 -14.56
C ARG A 171 2.49 11.29 -13.95
N ILE A 172 3.12 12.41 -14.33
CA ILE A 172 4.40 12.87 -13.74
C ILE A 172 4.27 13.01 -12.21
N SER A 173 3.14 13.54 -11.73
CA SER A 173 2.89 13.69 -10.29
C SER A 173 2.96 12.37 -9.51
N SER A 174 2.63 11.23 -10.14
CA SER A 174 2.78 9.91 -9.53
C SER A 174 4.25 9.51 -9.39
N THR A 175 5.07 9.76 -10.42
CA THR A 175 6.51 9.57 -10.34
C THR A 175 7.11 10.41 -9.22
N ASP A 176 6.71 11.68 -9.11
CA ASP A 176 7.27 12.61 -8.11
C ASP A 176 7.04 12.13 -6.67
N ILE A 177 5.83 11.63 -6.36
CA ILE A 177 5.56 11.10 -5.02
C ILE A 177 6.26 9.79 -4.77
N LEU A 178 6.23 8.85 -5.72
CA LEU A 178 6.92 7.57 -5.58
C LEU A 178 8.43 7.78 -5.34
N ALA A 179 9.02 8.75 -6.04
CA ALA A 179 10.43 9.09 -5.88
C ALA A 179 10.75 9.82 -4.56
N GLU A 180 9.75 10.41 -3.90
CA GLU A 180 9.91 11.06 -2.59
C GLU A 180 9.68 10.09 -1.42
N ILE A 181 8.72 9.16 -1.52
CA ILE A 181 8.27 8.35 -0.37
C ILE A 181 9.07 7.06 -0.15
N ILE A 182 9.82 6.62 -1.15
CA ILE A 182 10.74 5.48 -1.03
C ILE A 182 12.11 6.06 -0.66
N GLN A 183 12.61 5.69 0.52
CA GLN A 183 13.75 6.34 1.18
C GLN A 183 14.73 5.32 1.80
N PRO A 184 15.38 4.47 0.99
CA PRO A 184 16.45 3.61 1.49
C PRO A 184 17.61 4.46 2.05
N ALA A 185 18.14 4.07 3.21
CA ALA A 185 19.05 4.84 4.04
C ALA A 185 18.56 6.27 4.36
N GLY A 186 17.25 6.51 4.35
CA GLY A 186 16.67 7.84 4.51
C GLY A 186 16.88 8.78 3.31
N ILE A 187 17.44 8.29 2.20
CA ILE A 187 17.70 9.07 0.98
C ILE A 187 16.57 8.82 -0.02
N PRO A 188 15.81 9.86 -0.44
CA PRO A 188 14.74 9.72 -1.43
C PRO A 188 15.21 9.08 -2.73
N LEU A 189 14.39 8.18 -3.27
CA LEU A 189 14.65 7.46 -4.53
C LEU A 189 15.03 8.40 -5.69
N ARG A 190 14.47 9.61 -5.77
CA ARG A 190 14.87 10.62 -6.77
C ARG A 190 16.38 10.94 -6.75
N ASP A 191 16.99 10.95 -5.57
CA ASP A 191 18.37 11.39 -5.39
C ASP A 191 19.33 10.27 -5.82
N TRP A 192 18.95 9.01 -5.60
CA TRP A 192 19.62 7.83 -6.16
C TRP A 192 19.59 7.79 -7.69
N LEU A 193 18.49 8.24 -8.29
CA LEU A 193 18.29 8.15 -9.75
C LEU A 193 18.84 9.36 -10.52
N ARG A 194 19.34 10.37 -9.82
CA ARG A 194 19.75 11.65 -10.42
C ARG A 194 20.75 11.47 -11.57
N THR A 195 21.77 10.63 -11.39
CA THR A 195 22.82 10.40 -12.42
C THR A 195 22.34 9.63 -13.64
N LEU A 196 21.29 8.81 -13.50
CA LEU A 196 20.67 8.11 -14.64
C LEU A 196 19.84 9.06 -15.50
N SER A 197 19.31 10.12 -14.89
CA SER A 197 18.42 11.10 -15.53
C SER A 197 19.14 12.23 -16.27
N THR A 198 20.43 12.46 -16.00
CA THR A 198 21.18 13.63 -16.52
C THR A 198 21.74 13.46 -17.93
N GLY A 199 21.74 12.25 -18.51
CA GLY A 199 22.38 11.96 -19.79
C GLY A 199 21.48 11.34 -20.88
N SER A 200 20.20 11.07 -20.59
CA SER A 200 19.30 10.38 -21.52
C SER A 200 17.86 10.88 -21.43
N SER A 201 17.10 10.70 -22.51
CA SER A 201 15.65 10.93 -22.64
C SER A 201 14.77 10.10 -21.67
N TRP A 202 15.37 9.35 -20.74
CA TRP A 202 14.65 8.53 -19.78
C TRP A 202 14.00 9.38 -18.70
N ARG A 203 12.66 9.41 -18.73
CA ARG A 203 11.85 9.91 -17.62
C ARG A 203 11.21 8.72 -16.91
N PRO A 204 11.44 8.53 -15.61
CA PRO A 204 10.76 7.45 -14.90
C PRO A 204 9.25 7.66 -14.97
N ILE A 205 8.53 6.60 -15.31
CA ILE A 205 7.06 6.58 -15.33
C ILE A 205 6.62 5.74 -14.13
N GLY A 206 5.79 6.29 -13.26
CA GLY A 206 5.31 5.61 -12.06
C GLY A 206 4.76 4.21 -12.34
N SER A 207 4.05 4.02 -13.45
CA SER A 207 3.55 2.71 -13.89
C SER A 207 4.65 1.67 -14.11
N SER A 208 5.82 2.08 -14.62
CA SER A 208 6.96 1.19 -14.84
C SER A 208 7.57 0.75 -13.51
N TRP A 209 7.67 1.65 -12.53
CA TRP A 209 8.13 1.29 -11.18
C TRP A 209 7.15 0.39 -10.46
N LEU A 210 5.87 0.75 -10.41
CA LEU A 210 4.87 -0.10 -9.76
C LEU A 210 4.86 -1.50 -10.35
N LYS A 211 4.89 -1.63 -11.68
CA LYS A 211 5.00 -2.93 -12.34
C LYS A 211 6.27 -3.68 -11.93
N ALA A 212 7.43 -3.01 -11.90
CA ALA A 212 8.69 -3.63 -11.49
C ALA A 212 8.67 -4.07 -10.01
N TRP A 213 8.00 -3.31 -9.15
CA TRP A 213 7.83 -3.63 -7.73
C TRP A 213 6.84 -4.77 -7.49
N GLY A 214 6.15 -5.28 -8.52
CA GLY A 214 5.17 -6.37 -8.41
C GLY A 214 3.71 -5.91 -8.44
N LEU A 215 3.47 -4.61 -8.59
CA LEU A 215 2.14 -4.00 -8.66
C LEU A 215 1.69 -3.82 -10.12
N ASP A 216 1.50 -4.93 -10.85
CA ASP A 216 0.82 -4.88 -12.14
C ASP A 216 -0.69 -4.68 -11.92
N LEU A 217 -1.18 -3.48 -12.25
CA LEU A 217 -2.57 -3.07 -11.99
C LEU A 217 -3.62 -3.94 -12.70
N ARG A 218 -3.24 -4.65 -13.78
CA ARG A 218 -4.15 -5.61 -14.42
C ARG A 218 -4.49 -6.77 -13.48
N ARG A 219 -3.52 -7.20 -12.66
CA ARG A 219 -3.69 -8.29 -11.69
C ARG A 219 -4.65 -7.93 -10.57
N LEU A 220 -4.65 -6.67 -10.13
CA LEU A 220 -5.63 -6.18 -9.13
C LEU A 220 -7.08 -6.26 -9.64
N THR A 221 -7.27 -6.27 -10.96
CA THR A 221 -8.58 -6.54 -11.56
C THR A 221 -8.91 -8.03 -11.56
N ASP A 222 -7.92 -8.90 -11.78
CA ASP A 222 -8.09 -10.36 -11.70
C ASP A 222 -8.36 -10.81 -10.24
N ASP A 223 -7.73 -10.15 -9.26
CA ASP A 223 -7.92 -10.40 -7.83
C ASP A 223 -9.35 -10.09 -7.38
N ARG A 224 -9.99 -9.07 -7.97
CA ARG A 224 -11.42 -8.80 -7.77
C ARG A 224 -12.26 -9.99 -8.22
N ASP A 225 -11.94 -10.58 -9.36
CA ASP A 225 -12.70 -11.70 -9.91
C ASP A 225 -12.46 -12.98 -9.10
N ALA A 226 -11.23 -13.20 -8.63
CA ALA A 226 -10.87 -14.26 -7.68
C ALA A 226 -11.61 -14.09 -6.34
N ARG A 227 -11.68 -12.88 -5.80
CA ARG A 227 -12.46 -12.54 -4.61
C ARG A 227 -13.95 -12.84 -4.81
N ASN A 228 -14.51 -12.51 -5.97
CA ASN A 228 -15.91 -12.79 -6.27
C ASN A 228 -16.19 -14.30 -6.25
N ALA A 229 -15.26 -15.14 -6.72
CA ALA A 229 -15.41 -16.59 -6.62
C ALA A 229 -15.54 -17.05 -5.15
N ALA A 230 -14.67 -16.57 -4.26
CA ALA A 230 -14.72 -16.87 -2.82
C ALA A 230 -15.98 -16.30 -2.12
N SER A 231 -16.55 -15.21 -2.63
CA SER A 231 -17.67 -14.52 -1.96
C SER A 231 -19.05 -15.07 -2.33
N TYR A 232 -19.22 -15.58 -3.56
CA TYR A 232 -20.52 -16.01 -4.09
C TYR A 232 -20.70 -17.52 -4.17
N ARG A 233 -19.62 -18.30 -4.03
CA ARG A 233 -19.65 -19.76 -4.19
C ARG A 233 -19.28 -20.43 -2.86
N PRO A 234 -20.00 -21.48 -2.44
CA PRO A 234 -19.53 -22.34 -1.37
C PRO A 234 -18.17 -22.95 -1.74
N THR A 235 -17.14 -22.65 -0.97
CA THR A 235 -15.72 -22.93 -1.26
C THR A 235 -15.41 -24.42 -1.30
N HIS A 236 -16.09 -25.23 -0.49
CA HIS A 236 -15.88 -26.69 -0.45
C HIS A 236 -16.55 -27.48 -1.58
N LEU A 237 -17.36 -26.85 -2.44
CA LEU A 237 -17.86 -27.53 -3.65
C LEU A 237 -16.77 -27.75 -4.70
N ASN A 238 -15.68 -26.98 -4.65
CA ASN A 238 -14.49 -27.15 -5.49
C ASN A 238 -13.24 -26.94 -4.63
N PRO A 239 -12.85 -27.94 -3.81
CA PRO A 239 -11.78 -27.76 -2.85
C PRO A 239 -10.45 -27.47 -3.56
N VAL A 240 -9.79 -26.40 -3.12
CA VAL A 240 -8.41 -26.07 -3.49
C VAL A 240 -7.50 -26.57 -2.38
N THR A 241 -6.41 -27.25 -2.73
CA THR A 241 -5.40 -27.66 -1.75
C THR A 241 -4.83 -26.41 -1.08
N SER A 242 -4.83 -26.37 0.26
CA SER A 242 -4.21 -25.28 1.00
C SER A 242 -2.69 -25.36 0.88
N LEU A 243 -2.01 -24.21 0.94
CA LEU A 243 -0.58 -24.16 1.22
C LEU A 243 -0.29 -24.91 2.54
N ASP A 244 0.83 -25.60 2.65
CA ASP A 244 1.19 -26.30 3.90
C ASP A 244 1.52 -25.30 5.03
N ALA A 245 1.45 -25.76 6.28
CA ALA A 245 1.62 -24.88 7.43
C ALA A 245 3.04 -24.32 7.57
N LEU A 246 4.07 -25.06 7.14
CA LEU A 246 5.45 -24.61 7.21
C LEU A 246 5.71 -23.50 6.19
N SER A 247 5.26 -23.68 4.95
CA SER A 247 5.29 -22.64 3.91
C SER A 247 4.46 -21.41 4.29
N SER A 248 3.34 -21.61 4.98
CA SER A 248 2.49 -20.53 5.48
C SER A 248 3.18 -19.72 6.59
N SER A 249 3.75 -20.41 7.58
CA SER A 249 4.59 -19.78 8.61
C SER A 249 5.73 -18.97 7.99
N ASN A 250 6.42 -19.58 7.01
CA ASN A 250 7.54 -18.95 6.33
C ASN A 250 7.09 -17.66 5.62
N PHE A 251 5.97 -17.69 4.90
CA PHE A 251 5.43 -16.50 4.25
C PHE A 251 5.12 -15.39 5.26
N MET A 252 4.42 -15.70 6.36
CA MET A 252 4.05 -14.73 7.38
C MET A 252 5.30 -14.10 8.04
N ARG A 253 6.32 -14.90 8.36
CA ARG A 253 7.59 -14.42 8.90
C ARG A 253 8.28 -13.46 7.92
N ASN A 254 8.46 -13.89 6.67
CA ASN A 254 9.12 -13.05 5.66
C ASN A 254 8.33 -11.77 5.33
N LEU A 255 7.00 -11.77 5.49
CA LEU A 255 6.18 -10.55 5.34
C LEU A 255 6.56 -9.51 6.39
N TRP A 256 6.74 -9.92 7.64
CA TRP A 256 7.11 -8.98 8.71
C TRP A 256 8.56 -8.57 8.66
N GLU A 257 9.47 -9.47 8.30
CA GLU A 257 10.91 -9.16 8.18
C GLU A 257 11.18 -8.00 7.20
N ILE A 258 10.39 -7.84 6.13
CA ILE A 258 10.58 -6.70 5.22
C ILE A 258 10.14 -5.34 5.81
N PHE A 259 9.47 -5.35 6.97
CA PHE A 259 8.97 -4.17 7.67
C PHE A 259 9.73 -3.85 8.96
N GLU A 260 10.85 -4.53 9.22
CA GLU A 260 11.73 -4.16 10.32
C GLU A 260 12.14 -2.68 10.19
N PRO A 261 11.80 -1.82 11.16
CA PRO A 261 12.23 -0.44 11.17
C PRO A 261 13.72 -0.37 11.52
N SER A 262 14.43 0.59 10.94
CA SER A 262 15.82 0.91 11.28
C SER A 262 15.92 2.31 11.88
N ALA A 263 17.08 2.62 12.47
CA ALA A 263 17.37 3.96 12.98
C ALA A 263 17.30 4.99 11.83
N GLY A 264 16.18 5.72 11.73
CA GLY A 264 15.96 6.76 10.73
C GLY A 264 15.13 6.35 9.50
N SER A 265 14.70 5.08 9.38
CA SER A 265 13.82 4.65 8.28
C SER A 265 12.83 3.57 8.74
N SER A 266 11.54 3.88 8.61
CA SER A 266 10.45 2.95 8.98
C SER A 266 10.33 1.73 8.04
N PHE A 267 11.03 1.72 6.90
CA PHE A 267 10.83 0.75 5.82
C PHE A 267 12.13 0.38 5.09
N GLU A 268 13.26 0.41 5.79
CA GLU A 268 14.59 0.28 5.18
C GLU A 268 14.74 -0.96 4.29
N ILE A 269 14.34 -2.13 4.80
CA ILE A 269 14.51 -3.41 4.11
C ILE A 269 13.69 -3.44 2.82
N LEU A 270 12.41 -3.09 2.86
CA LEU A 270 11.61 -3.03 1.65
C LEU A 270 12.14 -1.99 0.66
N ASP A 271 12.44 -0.77 1.12
CA ASP A 271 12.83 0.35 0.28
C ASP A 271 14.15 0.09 -0.46
N ARG A 272 15.13 -0.58 0.15
CA ARG A 272 16.39 -0.96 -0.54
C ARG A 272 16.12 -1.92 -1.70
N HIS A 273 15.21 -2.87 -1.55
CA HIS A 273 14.83 -3.76 -2.65
C HIS A 273 14.06 -3.01 -3.74
N LEU A 274 13.17 -2.10 -3.37
CA LEU A 274 12.47 -1.26 -4.36
C LEU A 274 13.46 -0.39 -5.15
N LEU A 275 14.50 0.15 -4.50
CA LEU A 275 15.59 0.87 -5.15
C LEU A 275 16.35 -0.02 -6.15
N ARG A 276 16.78 -1.22 -5.73
CA ARG A 276 17.47 -2.18 -6.62
C ARG A 276 16.68 -2.41 -7.90
N LEU A 277 15.39 -2.68 -7.77
CA LEU A 277 14.50 -2.90 -8.92
C LEU A 277 14.34 -1.66 -9.79
N SER A 278 14.30 -0.48 -9.18
CA SER A 278 14.16 0.80 -9.89
C SER A 278 15.42 1.11 -10.71
N LEU A 279 16.60 0.81 -10.17
CA LEU A 279 17.89 0.94 -10.86
C LEU A 279 18.04 -0.06 -12.00
N GLU A 280 17.60 -1.32 -11.81
CA GLU A 280 17.57 -2.32 -12.88
C GLU A 280 16.67 -1.89 -14.06
N VAL A 281 15.51 -1.30 -13.77
CA VAL A 281 14.61 -0.71 -14.79
C VAL A 281 15.27 0.47 -15.49
N GLY A 282 15.89 1.38 -14.72
CA GLY A 282 16.60 2.53 -15.27
C GLY A 282 17.73 2.11 -16.20
N PHE A 283 18.57 1.16 -15.77
CA PHE A 283 19.65 0.61 -16.58
C PHE A 283 19.14 0.02 -17.89
N ARG A 284 18.09 -0.81 -17.85
CA ARG A 284 17.46 -1.36 -19.06
C ARG A 284 16.97 -0.27 -20.00
N ALA A 285 16.38 0.79 -19.46
CA ALA A 285 15.83 1.87 -20.27
C ALA A 285 16.89 2.74 -20.96
N ILE A 286 18.07 2.93 -20.35
CA ILE A 286 19.14 3.79 -20.91
C ILE A 286 20.12 3.03 -21.81
N SER A 287 20.27 1.72 -21.60
CA SER A 287 21.30 0.91 -22.27
C SER A 287 20.75 -0.17 -23.20
N ASP A 288 19.43 -0.44 -23.13
CA ASP A 288 18.79 -1.62 -23.74
C ASP A 288 19.39 -2.97 -23.30
N LYS A 289 20.15 -2.98 -22.20
CA LYS A 289 20.82 -4.16 -21.66
C LYS A 289 20.15 -4.65 -20.38
N LYS A 290 20.18 -5.95 -20.17
CA LYS A 290 19.69 -6.60 -18.94
C LYS A 290 20.81 -6.68 -17.89
N PRO A 291 20.61 -6.21 -16.65
CA PRO A 291 21.62 -6.26 -15.59
C PRO A 291 22.21 -7.67 -15.39
N GLU A 292 21.37 -8.69 -15.48
CA GLU A 292 21.76 -10.10 -15.33
C GLU A 292 22.68 -10.62 -16.47
N LEU A 293 22.62 -10.03 -17.66
CA LEU A 293 23.47 -10.39 -18.81
C LEU A 293 24.71 -9.51 -18.92
N TYR A 294 24.69 -8.31 -18.32
CA TYR A 294 25.76 -7.32 -18.37
C TYR A 294 26.14 -6.82 -16.96
N PRO A 295 26.55 -7.72 -16.04
CA PRO A 295 26.74 -7.39 -14.63
C PRO A 295 27.87 -6.38 -14.38
N ASN A 296 28.94 -6.42 -15.17
CA ASN A 296 30.05 -5.47 -15.04
C ASN A 296 29.65 -4.04 -15.44
N GLU A 297 28.88 -3.90 -16.51
CA GLU A 297 28.37 -2.60 -16.95
C GLU A 297 27.36 -2.04 -15.95
N PHE A 298 26.45 -2.88 -15.46
CA PHE A 298 25.52 -2.49 -14.40
C PHE A 298 26.28 -2.07 -13.14
N ALA A 299 27.29 -2.82 -12.70
CA ALA A 299 28.12 -2.45 -11.55
C ALA A 299 28.84 -1.11 -11.73
N MET A 300 29.32 -0.80 -12.94
CA MET A 300 29.87 0.53 -13.25
C MET A 300 28.81 1.63 -13.14
N THR A 301 27.61 1.41 -13.66
CA THR A 301 26.49 2.35 -13.51
C THR A 301 26.15 2.59 -12.04
N ILE A 302 26.08 1.53 -11.22
CA ILE A 302 25.84 1.63 -9.78
C ILE A 302 26.95 2.42 -9.10
N ARG A 303 28.23 2.20 -9.45
CA ARG A 303 29.34 2.99 -8.90
C ARG A 303 29.19 4.48 -9.21
N THR A 304 28.76 4.85 -10.42
CA THR A 304 28.47 6.25 -10.77
C THR A 304 27.32 6.83 -9.93
N VAL A 305 26.26 6.05 -9.68
CA VAL A 305 25.16 6.45 -8.78
C VAL A 305 25.70 6.72 -7.36
N LEU A 306 26.48 5.80 -6.81
CA LEU A 306 27.00 5.89 -5.44
C LEU A 306 27.97 7.07 -5.26
N ASN A 307 28.85 7.31 -6.24
CA ASN A 307 29.78 8.45 -6.22
C ASN A 307 29.05 9.80 -6.12
N ALA A 308 27.83 9.89 -6.65
CA ALA A 308 27.04 11.13 -6.61
C ALA A 308 26.29 11.36 -5.28
N LEU A 309 26.26 10.37 -4.39
CA LEU A 309 25.59 10.44 -3.09
C LEU A 309 26.54 10.80 -1.94
N ALA A 310 27.85 10.92 -2.20
CA ALA A 310 28.87 11.27 -1.20
C ALA A 310 28.85 10.37 0.06
N LEU A 311 28.55 9.09 -0.11
CA LEU A 311 28.58 8.09 0.97
C LEU A 311 30.02 7.80 1.42
N SER A 312 30.19 7.33 2.66
CA SER A 312 31.48 6.77 3.10
C SER A 312 31.87 5.55 2.25
N GLU A 313 33.17 5.27 2.13
CA GLU A 313 33.68 4.17 1.31
C GLU A 313 33.09 2.81 1.72
N SER A 314 33.01 2.52 3.02
CA SER A 314 32.41 1.29 3.54
C SER A 314 30.91 1.18 3.21
N SER A 315 30.17 2.28 3.32
CA SER A 315 28.74 2.32 2.97
C SER A 315 28.53 2.16 1.48
N ALA A 316 29.34 2.83 0.66
CA ALA A 316 29.28 2.71 -0.80
C ALA A 316 29.56 1.28 -1.25
N GLN A 317 30.56 0.61 -0.68
CA GLN A 317 30.87 -0.79 -0.99
C GLN A 317 29.71 -1.73 -0.63
N HIS A 318 29.13 -1.58 0.57
CA HIS A 318 27.98 -2.37 1.00
C HIS A 318 26.78 -2.20 0.05
N TRP A 319 26.44 -0.95 -0.30
CA TRP A 319 25.38 -0.66 -1.25
C TRP A 319 25.68 -1.21 -2.64
N GLN A 320 26.93 -1.11 -3.11
CA GLN A 320 27.32 -1.67 -4.39
C GLN A 320 27.09 -3.19 -4.40
N ASP A 321 27.50 -3.90 -3.35
CA ASP A 321 27.35 -5.34 -3.27
C ASP A 321 25.88 -5.76 -3.17
N PHE A 322 25.04 -5.00 -2.45
CA PHE A 322 23.60 -5.26 -2.38
C PHE A 322 22.90 -5.00 -3.72
N LEU A 323 23.12 -3.83 -4.33
CA LEU A 323 22.45 -3.41 -5.56
C LEU A 323 22.86 -4.28 -6.76
N THR A 324 24.11 -4.77 -6.77
CA THR A 324 24.61 -5.68 -7.81
C THR A 324 24.33 -7.16 -7.51
N ARG A 325 23.51 -7.46 -6.48
CA ARG A 325 23.14 -8.82 -6.08
C ARG A 325 24.34 -9.70 -5.75
N LYS A 326 25.43 -9.16 -5.20
CA LYS A 326 26.52 -9.95 -4.61
C LYS A 326 26.20 -10.41 -3.20
N ILE A 327 25.47 -9.58 -2.44
CA ILE A 327 24.80 -9.98 -1.20
C ILE A 327 23.28 -9.94 -1.43
N GLU A 328 22.54 -10.77 -0.70
CA GLU A 328 21.08 -10.90 -0.81
C GLU A 328 20.60 -11.06 -2.27
N HIS A 329 21.09 -12.12 -2.94
CA HIS A 329 20.89 -12.35 -4.37
C HIS A 329 19.43 -12.30 -4.83
N SER A 330 18.52 -12.83 -3.99
CA SER A 330 17.10 -12.98 -4.31
C SER A 330 16.28 -11.75 -3.93
N ASP A 331 15.14 -11.57 -4.60
CA ASP A 331 14.13 -10.62 -4.12
C ASP A 331 13.35 -11.26 -2.95
N PRO A 332 12.88 -10.47 -1.97
CA PRO A 332 12.01 -10.95 -0.91
C PRO A 332 10.78 -11.67 -1.46
N ILE A 333 10.26 -12.66 -0.71
CA ILE A 333 9.10 -13.46 -1.12
C ILE A 333 7.89 -12.60 -1.47
N ILE A 334 7.69 -11.49 -0.77
CA ILE A 334 6.59 -10.54 -1.03
C ILE A 334 6.70 -9.95 -2.44
N ILE A 335 7.92 -9.60 -2.89
CA ILE A 335 8.11 -9.07 -4.24
C ILE A 335 7.95 -10.19 -5.29
N SER A 336 8.49 -11.38 -5.02
CA SER A 336 8.42 -12.49 -6.00
C SER A 336 7.00 -13.06 -6.15
N GLU A 337 6.22 -13.16 -5.07
CA GLU A 337 4.81 -13.59 -5.09
C GLU A 337 3.89 -12.53 -5.70
N ALA A 338 4.10 -11.24 -5.40
CA ALA A 338 3.33 -10.18 -6.05
C ALA A 338 3.47 -10.20 -7.58
N ARG A 339 4.63 -10.67 -8.06
CA ARG A 339 4.95 -10.84 -9.47
C ARG A 339 4.33 -12.07 -10.14
N GLN A 340 3.77 -13.02 -9.39
CA GLN A 340 3.12 -14.18 -9.98
C GLN A 340 1.70 -13.84 -10.47
N SER A 341 1.14 -14.74 -11.28
CA SER A 341 -0.21 -14.64 -11.83
C SER A 341 -0.82 -16.04 -11.94
N ASP A 342 -0.72 -16.80 -10.86
CA ASP A 342 -1.22 -18.17 -10.85
C ASP A 342 -2.74 -18.20 -10.89
N LYS A 343 -3.31 -19.37 -11.16
CA LYS A 343 -4.78 -19.52 -11.21
C LYS A 343 -5.34 -19.44 -9.79
N VAL A 344 -6.61 -19.05 -9.66
CA VAL A 344 -7.32 -19.00 -8.36
C VAL A 344 -7.31 -20.35 -7.63
N THR A 345 -7.19 -21.45 -8.37
CA THR A 345 -7.07 -22.82 -7.85
C THR A 345 -5.66 -23.18 -7.37
N ASP A 346 -4.68 -22.29 -7.51
CA ASP A 346 -3.34 -22.52 -7.00
C ASP A 346 -3.29 -22.26 -5.48
N PRO A 347 -2.67 -23.16 -4.68
CA PRO A 347 -2.51 -22.99 -3.24
C PRO A 347 -1.82 -21.69 -2.82
N ARG A 348 -1.01 -21.08 -3.70
CA ARG A 348 -0.26 -19.84 -3.43
C ARG A 348 -1.00 -18.57 -3.85
N HIS A 349 -2.12 -18.66 -4.57
CA HIS A 349 -2.76 -17.46 -5.11
C HIS A 349 -3.12 -16.44 -4.02
N HIS A 350 -3.57 -16.86 -2.82
CA HIS A 350 -3.88 -15.90 -1.76
C HIS A 350 -2.65 -15.13 -1.30
N ILE A 351 -1.49 -15.79 -1.13
CA ILE A 351 -0.25 -15.09 -0.73
C ILE A 351 0.26 -14.12 -1.80
N GLN A 352 -0.09 -14.33 -3.07
CA GLN A 352 0.15 -13.38 -4.15
C GLN A 352 -0.71 -12.10 -4.01
N VAL A 353 -1.99 -12.25 -3.66
CA VAL A 353 -2.87 -11.12 -3.36
C VAL A 353 -2.40 -10.37 -2.12
N LEU A 354 -2.08 -11.09 -1.05
CA LEU A 354 -1.55 -10.48 0.18
C LEU A 354 -0.26 -9.70 -0.12
N SER A 355 0.62 -10.25 -0.94
CA SER A 355 1.87 -9.59 -1.31
C SER A 355 1.67 -8.29 -2.11
N ARG A 356 0.72 -8.29 -3.07
CA ARG A 356 0.32 -7.06 -3.79
C ARG A 356 -0.32 -6.04 -2.85
N ALA A 357 -1.17 -6.48 -1.93
CA ALA A 357 -1.75 -5.63 -0.89
C ALA A 357 -0.65 -4.97 -0.05
N THR A 358 0.31 -5.76 0.43
CA THR A 358 1.45 -5.29 1.23
C THR A 358 2.25 -4.19 0.52
N LEU A 359 2.60 -4.39 -0.75
CA LEU A 359 3.37 -3.40 -1.53
C LEU A 359 2.56 -2.13 -1.81
N LEU A 360 1.27 -2.26 -2.10
CA LEU A 360 0.40 -1.11 -2.34
C LEU A 360 0.15 -0.32 -1.05
N LEU A 361 0.01 -1.02 0.08
CA LEU A 361 -0.09 -0.41 1.41
C LEU A 361 1.17 0.36 1.78
N ARG A 362 2.38 -0.16 1.50
CA ARG A 362 3.63 0.60 1.68
C ARG A 362 3.60 1.94 0.93
N VAL A 363 3.15 1.94 -0.32
CA VAL A 363 3.01 3.16 -1.15
C VAL A 363 1.97 4.11 -0.57
N ALA A 364 0.80 3.59 -0.18
CA ALA A 364 -0.26 4.38 0.44
C ALA A 364 0.19 5.01 1.78
N THR A 365 0.87 4.24 2.64
CA THR A 365 1.45 4.71 3.89
C THR A 365 2.45 5.83 3.64
N GLY A 366 3.36 5.67 2.68
CA GLY A 366 4.33 6.71 2.33
C GLY A 366 3.67 8.00 1.85
N ALA A 367 2.62 7.91 1.03
CA ALA A 367 1.87 9.07 0.57
C ALA A 367 1.13 9.77 1.73
N CYS A 368 0.52 9.01 2.64
CA CYS A 368 -0.10 9.56 3.85
C CYS A 368 0.91 10.22 4.79
N ALA A 369 2.05 9.57 5.06
CA ALA A 369 3.12 10.15 5.86
C ALA A 369 3.66 11.45 5.24
N GLN A 370 3.78 11.50 3.91
CA GLN A 370 4.14 12.73 3.20
C GLN A 370 3.08 13.82 3.36
N LEU A 371 1.79 13.48 3.26
CA LEU A 371 0.69 14.43 3.51
C LEU A 371 0.75 15.00 4.94
N LEU A 372 0.93 14.16 5.95
CA LEU A 372 1.06 14.57 7.35
C LEU A 372 2.26 15.50 7.55
N ARG A 373 3.44 15.08 7.07
CA ARG A 373 4.68 15.87 7.16
C ARG A 373 4.55 17.23 6.46
N LYS A 374 4.03 17.27 5.24
CA LYS A 374 3.86 18.51 4.45
C LYS A 374 2.85 19.48 5.06
N THR A 375 1.93 18.97 5.87
CA THR A 375 0.94 19.78 6.58
C THR A 375 1.32 20.04 8.04
N GLY A 376 2.53 19.61 8.43
CA GLY A 376 3.10 19.80 9.77
C GLY A 376 2.33 19.08 10.87
N PHE A 377 1.61 18.00 10.53
CA PHE A 377 0.97 17.11 11.51
C PHE A 377 2.00 16.14 12.05
N GLY A 378 1.94 15.89 13.35
CA GLY A 378 2.71 14.84 14.00
C GLY A 378 1.87 14.05 15.00
N ASN A 379 2.56 13.23 15.81
CA ASN A 379 1.97 12.38 16.85
C ASN A 379 0.82 13.05 17.63
N ARG A 380 1.11 14.22 18.23
CA ARG A 380 0.19 14.94 19.13
C ARG A 380 -1.08 15.41 18.45
N ASP A 381 -1.02 15.76 17.15
CA ASP A 381 -2.21 16.25 16.43
C ASP A 381 -3.22 15.11 16.18
N LEU A 382 -2.75 13.86 16.14
CA LEU A 382 -3.56 12.67 15.85
C LEU A 382 -3.71 11.73 17.05
N GLU A 383 -3.26 12.16 18.24
CA GLU A 383 -3.35 11.41 19.51
C GLU A 383 -4.77 10.94 19.82
N PHE A 384 -5.75 11.80 19.53
CA PHE A 384 -7.17 11.49 19.70
C PHE A 384 -7.65 10.27 18.91
N TRP A 385 -6.91 9.88 17.87
CA TRP A 385 -7.24 8.76 17.01
C TRP A 385 -6.30 7.59 17.26
N TRP A 386 -4.97 7.79 17.17
CA TRP A 386 -4.04 6.66 17.18
C TRP A 386 -3.99 5.95 18.54
N LYS A 387 -4.15 6.69 19.66
CA LYS A 387 -4.20 6.09 21.00
C LYS A 387 -5.39 5.15 21.20
N PRO A 388 -6.66 5.61 21.04
CA PRO A 388 -7.80 4.71 21.17
C PRO A 388 -7.78 3.64 20.07
N PHE A 389 -7.30 3.95 18.87
CA PHE A 389 -7.15 2.94 17.83
C PHE A 389 -6.26 1.77 18.26
N GLY A 390 -5.09 2.02 18.85
CA GLY A 390 -4.24 0.91 19.32
C GLY A 390 -4.89 0.08 20.43
N VAL A 391 -5.61 0.71 21.35
CA VAL A 391 -6.37 0.00 22.40
C VAL A 391 -7.50 -0.84 21.78
N GLU A 392 -8.30 -0.26 20.88
CA GLU A 392 -9.39 -0.95 20.17
C GLU A 392 -8.90 -2.13 19.32
N ARG A 393 -7.65 -2.05 18.83
CA ARG A 393 -7.01 -3.10 18.05
C ARG A 393 -6.23 -4.11 18.89
N GLY A 394 -6.16 -3.91 20.20
CA GLY A 394 -5.46 -4.81 21.12
C GLY A 394 -3.94 -4.72 21.06
N LEU A 395 -3.39 -3.63 20.53
CA LEU A 395 -1.94 -3.45 20.40
C LEU A 395 -1.27 -3.11 21.75
N TRP A 396 -2.01 -2.44 22.64
CA TRP A 396 -1.60 -2.11 24.00
C TRP A 396 -2.84 -1.89 24.89
N GLU A 397 -2.63 -1.93 26.21
CA GLU A 397 -3.68 -1.60 27.19
C GLU A 397 -3.87 -0.10 27.35
N ASN A 398 -5.04 0.33 27.83
CA ASN A 398 -5.32 1.75 28.05
C ASN A 398 -4.33 2.38 29.04
N GLY A 399 -3.63 3.44 28.61
CA GLY A 399 -2.59 4.12 29.39
C GLY A 399 -1.18 3.52 29.25
N ASN A 400 -1.04 2.42 28.48
CA ASN A 400 0.22 1.74 28.20
C ASN A 400 0.65 1.93 26.73
N GLU A 401 0.29 3.04 26.11
CA GLU A 401 0.81 3.38 24.78
C GLU A 401 2.36 3.48 24.79
N PRO A 402 3.05 3.03 23.72
CA PRO A 402 4.49 3.14 23.64
C PRO A 402 4.92 4.60 23.45
N MET A 403 6.14 4.94 23.90
CA MET A 403 6.69 6.29 23.74
C MET A 403 6.96 6.63 22.28
N THR A 404 7.44 5.65 21.50
CA THR A 404 7.55 5.72 20.05
C THR A 404 6.84 4.53 19.43
N LEU A 405 6.07 4.77 18.36
CA LEU A 405 5.34 3.69 17.70
C LEU A 405 6.27 2.66 17.01
N MET A 406 7.55 2.98 16.82
CA MET A 406 8.55 2.00 16.40
C MET A 406 8.79 0.91 17.45
N ASP A 407 8.55 1.17 18.74
CA ASP A 407 8.70 0.16 19.81
C ASP A 407 7.70 -1.00 19.66
N LEU A 408 6.62 -0.81 18.88
CA LEU A 408 5.69 -1.89 18.53
C LEU A 408 6.38 -3.05 17.78
N TRP A 409 7.57 -2.83 17.23
CA TRP A 409 8.40 -3.87 16.62
C TRP A 409 8.96 -4.87 17.64
N ALA A 410 9.16 -4.49 18.91
CA ALA A 410 9.76 -5.39 19.91
C ALA A 410 8.94 -6.68 20.10
N ASP A 411 7.62 -6.57 20.15
CA ASP A 411 6.72 -7.74 20.21
C ASP A 411 6.81 -8.59 18.94
N VAL A 412 6.92 -7.92 17.78
CA VAL A 412 7.03 -8.58 16.48
C VAL A 412 8.35 -9.34 16.37
N GLU A 413 9.47 -8.72 16.75
CA GLU A 413 10.80 -9.34 16.75
C GLU A 413 10.81 -10.64 17.59
N MET A 414 10.23 -10.58 18.79
CA MET A 414 10.09 -11.76 19.66
C MET A 414 9.25 -12.85 18.99
N ALA A 415 8.09 -12.47 18.42
CA ALA A 415 7.21 -13.39 17.70
C ALA A 415 7.89 -14.02 16.47
N LEU A 416 8.73 -13.27 15.74
CA LEU A 416 9.48 -13.77 14.59
C LEU A 416 10.57 -14.75 14.99
N LYS A 417 11.33 -14.46 16.05
CA LYS A 417 12.34 -15.37 16.60
C LYS A 417 11.72 -16.71 16.98
N GLU A 418 10.64 -16.66 17.75
CA GLU A 418 9.90 -17.84 18.15
C GLU A 418 9.33 -18.64 16.97
N THR A 419 8.81 -17.95 15.96
CA THR A 419 8.28 -18.57 14.74
C THR A 419 9.39 -19.27 13.97
N ARG A 420 10.56 -18.64 13.82
CA ARG A 420 11.74 -19.21 13.18
C ARG A 420 12.23 -20.47 13.91
N GLU A 421 12.28 -20.44 15.24
CA GLU A 421 12.63 -21.62 16.05
C GLU A 421 11.66 -22.77 15.82
N TRP A 422 10.35 -22.48 15.72
CA TRP A 422 9.34 -23.48 15.41
C TRP A 422 9.47 -24.05 13.99
N GLU A 423 9.76 -23.22 13.00
CA GLU A 423 10.01 -23.66 11.62
C GLU A 423 11.19 -24.65 11.56
N ILE A 424 12.31 -24.32 12.21
CA ILE A 424 13.50 -25.18 12.28
C ILE A 424 13.16 -26.53 12.93
N ASN A 425 12.45 -26.50 14.06
CA ASN A 425 12.08 -27.70 14.80
C ASN A 425 11.06 -28.60 14.08
N ASN A 426 10.36 -28.08 13.05
CA ASN A 426 9.32 -28.78 12.31
C ASN A 426 9.62 -28.98 10.81
N ALA A 427 10.79 -28.55 10.31
CA ALA A 427 11.14 -28.56 8.89
C ALA A 427 10.96 -29.92 8.17
N ARG A 428 11.10 -31.04 8.90
CA ARG A 428 10.95 -32.41 8.37
C ARG A 428 9.74 -33.16 8.94
N LYS A 429 8.84 -32.46 9.63
CA LYS A 429 7.73 -33.05 10.40
C LYS A 429 6.35 -32.83 9.76
N ASN A 430 6.28 -32.14 8.62
CA ASN A 430 5.04 -31.77 7.92
C ASN A 430 3.90 -31.35 8.88
N PRO A 431 4.11 -30.29 9.68
CA PRO A 431 3.15 -29.91 10.71
C PRO A 431 1.81 -29.50 10.10
N SER A 432 0.71 -29.80 10.78
CA SER A 432 -0.61 -29.29 10.41
C SER A 432 -0.82 -27.86 10.92
N PHE A 433 -1.77 -27.13 10.34
CA PHE A 433 -2.21 -25.82 10.88
C PHE A 433 -2.70 -25.91 12.33
N ALA A 434 -3.30 -27.03 12.74
CA ALA A 434 -3.70 -27.25 14.13
C ALA A 434 -2.49 -27.32 15.07
N ARG A 435 -1.41 -28.00 14.64
CA ARG A 435 -0.15 -28.04 15.40
C ARG A 435 0.49 -26.66 15.47
N TRP A 436 0.61 -25.96 14.34
CA TRP A 436 1.19 -24.62 14.31
C TRP A 436 0.47 -23.67 15.26
N ARG A 437 -0.86 -23.59 15.18
CA ARG A 437 -1.66 -22.71 16.05
C ARG A 437 -1.59 -23.07 17.52
N ARG A 438 -1.54 -24.35 17.86
CA ARG A 438 -1.37 -24.77 19.26
C ARG A 438 0.01 -24.39 19.79
N ASP A 439 1.06 -24.64 19.02
CA ASP A 439 2.43 -24.43 19.44
C ASP A 439 2.81 -22.93 19.45
N LYS A 440 2.09 -22.10 18.67
CA LYS A 440 2.34 -20.66 18.46
C LYS A 440 1.11 -19.77 18.65
N GLY A 441 0.24 -20.16 19.57
CA GLY A 441 -1.02 -19.47 19.85
C GLY A 441 -0.85 -18.02 20.32
N HIS A 442 0.28 -17.67 20.95
CA HIS A 442 0.57 -16.32 21.42
C HIS A 442 1.31 -15.45 20.38
N THR A 443 2.08 -16.04 19.47
CA THR A 443 2.81 -15.27 18.45
C THR A 443 1.97 -14.96 17.22
N ILE A 444 1.06 -15.86 16.84
CA ILE A 444 0.21 -15.69 15.65
C ILE A 444 -0.66 -14.42 15.75
N PRO A 445 -1.33 -14.11 16.88
CA PRO A 445 -2.09 -12.86 17.02
C PRO A 445 -1.24 -11.61 16.77
N ILE A 446 -0.04 -11.53 17.37
CA ILE A 446 0.90 -10.42 17.18
C ILE A 446 1.25 -10.26 15.70
N LEU A 447 1.55 -11.37 15.01
CA LEU A 447 1.87 -11.36 13.58
C LEU A 447 0.65 -11.16 12.67
N ALA A 448 -0.56 -11.09 13.22
CA ALA A 448 -1.77 -10.68 12.52
C ALA A 448 -2.16 -9.21 12.77
N GLU A 449 -1.40 -8.47 13.58
CA GLU A 449 -1.63 -7.06 13.93
C GLU A 449 -0.91 -6.10 12.97
N CYS A 450 -1.19 -6.22 11.67
CA CYS A 450 -0.54 -5.36 10.67
C CYS A 450 -0.83 -3.86 10.85
N GLU A 451 -1.82 -3.47 11.65
CA GLU A 451 -2.03 -2.08 12.07
C GLU A 451 -0.79 -1.44 12.72
N ARG A 452 0.10 -2.22 13.34
CA ARG A 452 1.38 -1.72 13.87
C ARG A 452 2.20 -1.03 12.78
N ILE A 453 2.23 -1.62 11.57
CA ILE A 453 2.93 -1.07 10.39
C ILE A 453 2.33 0.26 9.96
N ALA A 454 1.01 0.41 10.02
CA ALA A 454 0.35 1.67 9.72
C ALA A 454 0.80 2.78 10.67
N LEU A 455 0.83 2.48 11.97
CA LEU A 455 1.10 3.43 13.03
C LEU A 455 2.53 4.02 12.93
N TRP A 456 3.56 3.17 12.94
CA TRP A 456 4.93 3.67 12.81
C TRP A 456 5.20 4.23 11.41
N GLY A 457 4.57 3.67 10.38
CA GLY A 457 4.79 4.05 8.99
C GLY A 457 4.20 5.42 8.62
N LEU A 458 3.16 5.86 9.31
CA LEU A 458 2.59 7.20 9.15
C LEU A 458 3.50 8.30 9.72
N GLY A 459 4.57 7.94 10.43
CA GLY A 459 5.46 8.89 11.10
C GLY A 459 4.80 9.53 12.32
N LEU A 460 3.95 8.76 13.01
CA LEU A 460 3.27 9.14 14.23
C LEU A 460 4.12 8.79 15.45
#